data_AF-A0A4S0KEI7-F1
#
_entry.id   AF-A0A4S0KEI7-F1
#
_cell.length_a   1.000
_cell.length_b   1.000
_cell.length_c   1.000
_cell.angle_alpha   90.00
_cell.angle_beta   90.00
_cell.angle_gamma   90.00
#
_symmetry.space_group_name_H-M   'P 1'
#
loop_
_entity.id
_entity.type
_entity.pdbx_description
1 polymer ?
#
loop_
_entity_poly.entity_id
_entity_poly.type
_entity_poly.pdbx_seq_one_letter_code
_entity_poly.pdbx_strand_id
1 'polypeptide(L)'
;MSTLLQKEQRILSLWFPYLCAERILRQRLGRSWRSRPSQHLPLVISHRDSNAQRIAALDERAEALKLKRGMGIADARAMHPSIDVVEADAEADRRLLEGLADWCDRYTPLVAIDGEDGLFLDVTGCTHLFGGERAMQDEILTRFFQQGFDVRAGLASTPGAAWAAARFHGDRIVGGGEEEALLSPLPLSALRIAPETRASLESVGLRTAGAVMAAPRAPLARRFGATLLLRLDQALGRLDEAVSPRLPVAPLSVERHLAEPVVLTDDIERLVSRLAVALKADLERRGEGARALALLLFRVDGAVSRIAVGTSRPMREPQLIKKLFHERLTALEQNIDAGFGFDLVRLSVLSVAAFDMLQGDLTGEAADDDADIALFADRVRARLGEAAVLKPVVVESHLPERAVAIVPFAEAPQRRIPAKRSDRTAPPMTIYPPERPVRLFRSPEPIEVPATEIPEGPPMNFRWRRALYRVARAEGPERIAAEWWRQLPGEEEAPTRDYYRIEDSEGRRYWLYRQGLYSSASQAAPRWFMHGVFA
;
A
#
# COMPACT_ATOMS: atom_id res chain seq x y z
N MET A 1 -28.13 26.95 19.64
CA MET A 1 -26.98 26.61 20.48
C MET A 1 -26.92 25.10 20.66
N SER A 2 -26.57 24.41 19.57
CA SER A 2 -26.26 22.98 19.64
C SER A 2 -24.77 22.91 19.88
N THR A 3 -24.37 22.63 21.13
CA THR A 3 -23.00 22.27 21.49
C THR A 3 -22.74 20.95 20.76
N LEU A 4 -22.28 21.04 19.51
CA LEU A 4 -21.56 19.94 18.88
C LEU A 4 -20.47 19.60 19.88
N LEU A 5 -20.56 18.42 20.51
CA LEU A 5 -19.45 17.81 21.22
C LEU A 5 -18.29 17.84 20.23
N GLN A 6 -17.41 18.82 20.38
CA GLN A 6 -16.15 18.88 19.67
C GLN A 6 -15.45 17.62 20.14
N LYS A 7 -15.47 16.59 19.28
CA LYS A 7 -14.94 15.27 19.59
C LYS A 7 -13.48 15.53 19.92
N GLU A 8 -13.14 15.51 21.20
CA GLU A 8 -11.82 15.90 21.68
C GLU A 8 -10.82 14.91 21.08
N GLN A 9 -10.16 15.35 20.01
CA GLN A 9 -9.13 14.55 19.36
C GLN A 9 -8.05 14.27 20.39
N ARG A 10 -7.52 13.05 20.40
CA ARG A 10 -6.41 12.66 21.26
C ARG A 10 -5.35 12.00 20.41
N ILE A 11 -4.22 12.69 20.28
CA ILE A 11 -3.06 12.24 19.52
C ILE A 11 -1.96 11.84 20.51
N LEU A 12 -1.48 10.61 20.36
CA LEU A 12 -0.30 10.11 21.03
C LEU A 12 0.88 10.16 20.05
N SER A 13 1.91 10.92 20.39
CA SER A 13 3.20 10.92 19.72
C SER A 13 4.15 9.99 20.46
N LEU A 14 4.76 9.06 19.73
CA LEU A 14 5.83 8.20 20.23
C LEU A 14 7.13 8.61 19.55
N TRP A 15 8.21 8.76 20.32
CA TRP A 15 9.53 9.10 19.82
C TRP A 15 10.57 8.07 20.29
N PHE A 16 11.37 7.59 19.34
CA PHE A 16 12.40 6.57 19.51
C PHE A 16 13.80 7.23 19.42
N PRO A 17 14.31 7.88 20.49
CA PRO A 17 15.54 8.67 20.45
C PRO A 17 16.77 7.91 19.94
N TYR A 18 16.79 6.60 20.17
CA TYR A 18 17.93 5.72 19.88
C TYR A 18 17.60 4.64 18.83
N LEU A 19 16.55 4.82 18.00
CA LEU A 19 16.03 3.80 17.07
C LEU A 19 17.12 3.05 16.29
N CYS A 20 18.04 3.77 15.64
CA CYS A 20 19.11 3.19 14.83
C CYS A 20 20.06 2.31 15.67
N ALA A 21 20.45 2.79 16.85
CA ALA A 21 21.34 2.07 17.74
C ALA A 21 20.63 0.85 18.35
N GLU A 22 19.37 1.01 18.76
CA GLU A 22 18.55 -0.06 19.33
C GLU A 22 18.23 -1.15 18.32
N ARG A 23 18.09 -0.82 17.02
CA ARG A 23 18.01 -1.85 15.97
C ARG A 23 19.21 -2.78 16.01
N ILE A 24 20.42 -2.22 16.06
CA ILE A 24 21.67 -2.99 16.06
C ILE A 24 21.81 -3.77 17.38
N LEU A 25 21.49 -3.17 18.53
CA LEU A 25 21.54 -3.83 19.82
C LEU A 25 20.52 -4.98 19.90
N ARG A 26 19.30 -4.80 19.38
CA ARG A 26 18.28 -5.87 19.29
C ARG A 26 18.73 -7.04 18.42
N GLN A 27 19.47 -6.77 17.34
CA GLN A 27 20.05 -7.81 16.48
C GLN A 27 21.17 -8.60 17.19
N ARG A 28 21.99 -7.92 17.99
CA ARG A 28 23.16 -8.53 18.64
C ARG A 28 22.87 -9.18 20.00
N LEU A 29 22.00 -8.57 20.80
CA LEU A 29 21.74 -8.93 22.19
C LEU A 29 20.34 -9.53 22.39
N GLY A 30 19.54 -9.58 21.32
CA GLY A 30 18.16 -10.06 21.34
C GLY A 30 17.14 -8.93 21.54
N ARG A 31 15.88 -9.20 21.20
CA ARG A 31 14.82 -8.19 21.20
C ARG A 31 14.57 -7.61 22.59
N SER A 32 14.61 -8.42 23.65
CA SER A 32 14.37 -7.95 25.02
C SER A 32 15.64 -7.50 25.76
N TRP A 33 16.68 -7.04 25.06
CA TRP A 33 18.00 -6.77 25.66
C TRP A 33 17.93 -5.76 26.81
N ARG A 34 17.07 -4.73 26.73
CA ARG A 34 16.88 -3.73 27.81
C ARG A 34 16.30 -4.32 29.09
N SER A 35 15.58 -5.44 29.01
CA SER A 35 15.00 -6.13 30.17
C SER A 35 16.00 -7.03 30.90
N ARG A 36 17.24 -7.15 30.40
CA ARG A 36 18.29 -8.00 30.99
C ARG A 36 19.55 -7.17 31.22
N PRO A 37 20.33 -7.45 32.27
CA PRO A 37 21.64 -6.83 32.41
C PRO A 37 22.53 -7.21 31.22
N SER A 38 22.80 -6.27 30.31
CA SER A 38 23.71 -6.49 29.18
C SER A 38 24.83 -5.45 29.19
N GLN A 39 26.07 -5.93 29.07
CA GLN A 39 27.22 -5.06 28.85
C GLN A 39 27.52 -5.01 27.35
N HIS A 40 27.51 -3.82 26.77
CA HIS A 40 27.97 -3.56 25.41
C HIS A 40 28.84 -2.30 25.39
N LEU A 41 29.68 -2.20 24.37
CA LEU A 41 30.46 -0.98 24.12
C LEU A 41 29.52 0.17 23.72
N PRO A 42 29.88 1.43 24.01
CA PRO A 42 29.15 2.59 23.50
C PRO A 42 29.07 2.53 21.97
N LEU A 43 27.84 2.53 21.44
CA LEU A 43 27.58 2.36 20.02
C LEU A 43 27.30 3.71 19.34
N VAL A 44 27.98 3.92 18.21
CA VAL A 44 27.85 5.08 17.36
C VAL A 44 27.51 4.63 15.94
N ILE A 45 26.51 5.27 15.34
CA ILE A 45 26.12 5.05 13.95
C ILE A 45 26.75 6.14 13.09
N SER A 46 27.58 5.77 12.11
CA SER A 46 28.27 6.70 11.22
C SER A 46 27.56 6.84 9.88
N HIS A 47 27.59 8.04 9.32
CA HIS A 47 27.25 8.27 7.91
C HIS A 47 28.35 9.09 7.25
N ARG A 48 28.44 8.98 5.93
CA ARG A 48 29.32 9.81 5.12
C ARG A 48 28.63 11.13 4.80
N ASP A 49 29.23 12.21 5.25
CA ASP A 49 28.88 13.58 4.90
C ASP A 49 30.01 14.18 4.08
N SER A 50 29.80 14.30 2.77
CA SER A 50 30.83 14.67 1.80
C SER A 50 32.07 13.76 1.90
N ASN A 51 33.22 14.28 2.32
CA ASN A 51 34.47 13.52 2.48
C ASN A 51 34.73 13.07 3.93
N ALA A 52 33.86 13.37 4.88
CA ALA A 52 34.06 13.06 6.30
C ALA A 52 33.03 12.03 6.81
N GLN A 53 33.48 11.17 7.73
CA GLN A 53 32.60 10.27 8.48
C GLN A 53 32.14 11.00 9.74
N ARG A 54 30.82 11.13 9.93
CA ARG A 54 30.20 11.81 11.05
C ARG A 54 29.20 10.92 11.78
N ILE A 55 28.99 11.21 13.06
CA ILE A 55 27.97 10.54 13.88
C ILE A 55 26.56 10.92 13.37
N ALA A 56 25.81 9.95 12.86
CA ALA A 56 24.40 10.10 12.51
C ALA A 56 23.51 9.93 13.76
N ALA A 57 23.72 8.85 14.50
CA ALA A 57 23.00 8.49 15.71
C ALA A 57 23.96 7.84 16.71
N LEU A 58 23.55 7.74 17.97
CA LEU A 58 24.35 7.22 19.06
C LEU A 58 23.43 6.57 20.09
N ASP A 59 23.93 5.63 20.89
CA ASP A 59 23.20 5.07 22.03
C ASP A 59 23.34 5.95 23.29
N GLU A 60 22.59 5.61 24.34
CA GLU A 60 22.63 6.26 25.65
C GLU A 60 24.02 6.26 26.30
N ARG A 61 24.84 5.22 26.04
CA ARG A 61 26.19 5.10 26.61
C ARG A 61 27.17 6.05 25.92
N ALA A 62 27.09 6.17 24.61
CA ALA A 62 27.85 7.13 23.82
C ALA A 62 27.43 8.57 24.16
N GLU A 63 26.16 8.81 24.45
CA GLU A 63 25.68 10.12 24.93
C GLU A 63 26.26 10.46 26.30
N ALA A 64 26.35 9.48 27.20
CA ALA A 64 26.97 9.66 28.51
C ALA A 64 28.46 10.04 28.41
N LEU A 65 29.15 9.59 27.35
CA LEU A 65 30.51 10.01 26.99
C LEU A 65 30.59 11.39 26.31
N LYS A 66 29.50 12.15 26.26
CA LYS A 66 29.41 13.49 25.65
C LYS A 66 29.67 13.52 24.14
N LEU A 67 29.57 12.37 23.47
CA LEU A 67 29.52 12.32 22.00
C LEU A 67 28.21 12.94 21.50
N LYS A 68 28.23 13.55 20.32
CA LYS A 68 27.08 14.27 19.75
C LYS A 68 26.88 13.92 18.28
N ARG A 69 25.62 13.93 17.83
CA ARG A 69 25.28 13.88 16.40
C ARG A 69 26.05 14.99 15.65
N GLY A 70 26.58 14.66 14.47
CA GLY A 70 27.39 15.54 13.62
C GLY A 70 28.89 15.59 13.97
N MET A 71 29.34 15.06 15.12
CA MET A 71 30.75 14.97 15.48
C MET A 71 31.52 14.06 14.49
N GLY A 72 32.78 14.38 14.20
CA GLY A 72 33.64 13.53 13.37
C GLY A 72 33.96 12.20 14.06
N ILE A 73 33.90 11.09 13.31
CA ILE A 73 34.21 9.75 13.86
C ILE A 73 35.67 9.66 14.31
N ALA A 74 36.59 10.35 13.64
CA ALA A 74 37.99 10.43 14.04
C ALA A 74 38.15 11.09 15.42
N ASP A 75 37.46 12.22 15.64
CA ASP A 75 37.48 12.93 16.93
C ASP A 75 36.87 12.08 18.04
N ALA A 76 35.74 11.42 17.76
CA ALA A 76 35.08 10.53 18.71
C ALA A 76 35.99 9.37 19.14
N ARG A 77 36.70 8.73 18.19
CA ARG A 77 37.67 7.66 18.49
C ARG A 77 38.92 8.17 19.22
N ALA A 78 39.34 9.40 18.95
CA ALA A 78 40.46 10.01 19.66
C ALA A 78 40.11 10.30 21.13
N MET A 79 38.88 10.76 21.40
CA MET A 79 38.37 10.95 22.76
C MET A 79 38.13 9.62 23.49
N HIS A 80 37.56 8.64 22.79
CA HIS A 80 37.17 7.35 23.35
C HIS A 80 37.50 6.21 22.38
N PRO A 81 38.66 5.54 22.54
CA PRO A 81 39.10 4.48 21.63
C PRO A 81 38.21 3.22 21.63
N SER A 82 37.44 2.99 22.71
CA SER A 82 36.61 1.80 22.92
C SER A 82 35.18 1.93 22.40
N ILE A 83 34.88 2.91 21.54
CA ILE A 83 33.56 3.04 20.93
C ILE A 83 33.40 2.05 19.77
N ASP A 84 32.21 1.47 19.65
CA ASP A 84 31.84 0.68 18.49
C ASP A 84 31.20 1.58 17.43
N VAL A 85 31.58 1.40 16.17
CA VAL A 85 31.13 2.24 15.05
C VAL A 85 30.54 1.35 13.97
N VAL A 86 29.27 1.60 13.65
CA VAL A 86 28.51 0.88 12.62
C VAL A 86 28.00 1.86 11.58
N GLU A 87 28.00 1.49 10.31
CA GLU A 87 27.49 2.34 9.23
C GLU A 87 25.96 2.44 9.26
N ALA A 88 25.43 3.62 8.94
CA ALA A 88 24.00 3.87 8.87
C ALA A 88 23.34 3.03 7.78
N ASP A 89 22.17 2.48 8.10
CA ASP A 89 21.30 1.77 7.16
C ASP A 89 19.88 2.32 7.32
N ALA A 90 19.62 3.45 6.64
CA ALA A 90 18.37 4.18 6.73
C ALA A 90 17.17 3.35 6.28
N GLU A 91 17.38 2.41 5.36
CA GLU A 91 16.34 1.53 4.85
C GLU A 91 15.99 0.44 5.90
N ALA A 92 16.98 -0.12 6.59
CA ALA A 92 16.70 -1.00 7.72
C ALA A 92 16.04 -0.27 8.90
N ASP A 93 16.41 0.97 9.16
CA ASP A 93 15.76 1.81 10.18
C ASP A 93 14.30 2.11 9.81
N ARG A 94 14.03 2.46 8.54
CA ARG A 94 12.68 2.68 8.01
C ARG A 94 11.80 1.44 8.15
N ARG A 95 12.29 0.27 7.70
CA ARG A 95 11.57 -1.01 7.84
C ARG A 95 11.28 -1.35 9.30
N LEU A 96 12.22 -1.03 10.20
CA LEU A 96 11.97 -1.22 11.62
C LEU A 96 10.83 -0.32 12.11
N LEU A 97 10.87 0.98 11.78
CA LEU A 97 9.82 1.92 12.18
C LEU A 97 8.45 1.53 11.63
N GLU A 98 8.39 1.03 10.39
CA GLU A 98 7.17 0.46 9.80
C GLU A 98 6.65 -0.75 10.58
N GLY A 99 7.54 -1.65 11.00
CA GLY A 99 7.17 -2.79 11.84
C GLY A 99 6.67 -2.37 13.23
N LEU A 100 7.23 -1.31 13.82
CA LEU A 100 6.72 -0.74 15.08
C LEU A 100 5.35 -0.08 14.86
N ALA A 101 5.13 0.54 13.70
CA ALA A 101 3.83 1.08 13.31
C ALA A 101 2.78 -0.05 13.15
N ASP A 102 3.12 -1.15 12.48
CA ASP A 102 2.27 -2.34 12.37
C ASP A 102 1.91 -2.90 13.76
N TRP A 103 2.87 -2.93 14.69
CA TRP A 103 2.62 -3.38 16.06
C TRP A 103 1.67 -2.46 16.84
N CYS A 104 1.76 -1.15 16.59
CA CYS A 104 0.87 -0.14 17.17
C CYS A 104 -0.60 -0.26 16.72
N ASP A 105 -0.90 -0.96 15.62
CA ASP A 105 -2.27 -1.20 15.14
C ASP A 105 -3.17 -1.85 16.21
N ARG A 106 -2.58 -2.49 17.23
CA ARG A 106 -3.31 -3.08 18.35
C ARG A 106 -4.01 -2.06 19.25
N TYR A 107 -3.58 -0.81 19.26
CA TYR A 107 -4.19 0.26 20.07
C TYR A 107 -5.16 1.12 19.26
N THR A 108 -4.83 1.37 17.99
CA THR A 108 -5.66 2.12 17.06
C THR A 108 -5.28 1.77 15.63
N PRO A 109 -6.23 1.70 14.67
CA PRO A 109 -5.90 1.56 13.25
C PRO A 109 -5.36 2.87 12.62
N LEU A 110 -5.39 3.98 13.36
CA LEU A 110 -4.99 5.32 12.89
C LEU A 110 -3.53 5.61 13.27
N VAL A 111 -2.61 4.84 12.70
CA VAL A 111 -1.16 4.98 12.93
C VAL A 111 -0.49 5.64 11.73
N ALA A 112 0.31 6.67 11.98
CA ALA A 112 1.11 7.37 10.99
C ALA A 112 2.60 7.42 11.40
N ILE A 113 3.48 7.49 10.41
CA ILE A 113 4.92 7.64 10.63
C ILE A 113 5.27 9.13 10.74
N ASP A 114 6.01 9.51 11.78
CA ASP A 114 6.55 10.84 12.02
C ASP A 114 8.06 10.86 11.75
N GLY A 115 8.45 11.30 10.55
CA GLY A 115 9.85 11.44 10.19
C GLY A 115 10.60 10.11 10.08
N GLU A 116 11.73 10.01 10.79
CA GLU A 116 12.64 8.85 10.80
C GLU A 116 12.62 8.08 12.11
N ASP A 117 12.08 8.67 13.19
CA ASP A 117 12.21 8.15 14.55
C ASP A 117 10.95 8.33 15.41
N GLY A 118 9.78 8.55 14.79
CA GLY A 118 8.54 8.77 15.51
C GLY A 118 7.31 8.14 14.88
N LEU A 119 6.26 8.02 15.68
CA LEU A 119 4.93 7.59 15.26
C LEU A 119 3.87 8.53 15.86
N PHE A 120 2.80 8.77 15.10
CA PHE A 120 1.56 9.36 15.61
C PHE A 120 0.46 8.32 15.63
N LEU A 121 -0.24 8.23 16.75
CA LEU A 121 -1.41 7.39 16.95
C LEU A 121 -2.59 8.29 17.28
N ASP A 122 -3.64 8.28 16.45
CA ASP A 122 -4.92 8.87 16.83
C ASP A 122 -5.67 7.86 17.70
N VAL A 123 -5.68 8.12 19.01
CA VAL A 123 -6.29 7.26 20.04
C VAL A 123 -7.66 7.78 20.46
N THR A 124 -8.25 8.68 19.68
CA THR A 124 -9.56 9.29 19.95
C THR A 124 -10.62 8.20 20.10
N GLY A 125 -11.21 8.11 21.30
CA GLY A 125 -12.24 7.13 21.60
C GLY A 125 -11.73 5.71 21.92
N CYS A 126 -10.42 5.44 21.88
CA CYS A 126 -9.85 4.13 22.20
C CYS A 126 -9.39 4.02 23.66
N THR A 127 -9.03 5.13 24.30
CA THR A 127 -8.38 5.17 25.63
C THR A 127 -9.15 4.46 26.74
N HIS A 128 -10.49 4.52 26.72
CA HIS A 128 -11.34 3.85 27.70
C HIS A 128 -11.22 2.31 27.70
N LEU A 129 -10.85 1.70 26.57
CA LEU A 129 -10.64 0.25 26.45
C LEU A 129 -9.41 -0.23 27.24
N PHE A 130 -8.52 0.69 27.60
CA PHE A 130 -7.26 0.44 28.29
C PHE A 130 -7.23 1.05 29.69
N GLY A 131 -8.39 1.46 30.24
CA GLY A 131 -8.48 2.09 31.56
C GLY A 131 -8.12 3.58 31.59
N GLY A 132 -8.03 4.25 30.43
CA GLY A 132 -7.77 5.68 30.30
C GLY A 132 -6.44 6.02 29.63
N GLU A 133 -6.19 7.32 29.42
CA GLU A 133 -5.02 7.82 28.69
C GLU A 133 -3.69 7.42 29.34
N ARG A 134 -3.57 7.54 30.67
CA ARG A 134 -2.36 7.19 31.42
C ARG A 134 -2.07 5.69 31.36
N ALA A 135 -3.08 4.85 31.61
CA ALA A 135 -2.93 3.41 31.58
C ALA A 135 -2.55 2.88 30.18
N MET A 136 -3.15 3.43 29.11
CA MET A 136 -2.74 3.14 27.74
C MET A 136 -1.29 3.55 27.48
N GLN A 137 -0.90 4.77 27.86
CA GLN A 137 0.48 5.27 27.66
C GLN A 137 1.50 4.40 28.41
N ASP A 138 1.23 4.05 29.67
CA ASP A 138 2.08 3.18 30.49
C ASP A 138 2.23 1.79 29.90
N GLU A 139 1.14 1.19 29.39
CA GLU A 139 1.19 -0.11 28.74
C GLU A 139 2.06 -0.05 27.48
N ILE A 140 1.87 0.96 26.63
CA ILE A 140 2.65 1.14 25.40
C ILE A 140 4.15 1.24 25.72
N LEU A 141 4.52 2.14 26.65
CA LEU A 141 5.90 2.35 27.06
C LEU A 141 6.51 1.08 27.66
N THR A 142 5.79 0.40 28.56
CA THR A 142 6.24 -0.85 29.18
C THR A 142 6.52 -1.93 28.14
N ARG A 143 5.61 -2.10 27.17
CA ARG A 143 5.77 -3.11 26.12
C ARG A 143 6.88 -2.77 25.13
N PHE A 144 7.11 -1.51 24.80
CA PHE A 144 8.26 -1.12 23.99
C PHE A 144 9.58 -1.33 24.73
N PHE A 145 9.62 -1.04 26.02
CA PHE A 145 10.79 -1.32 26.86
C PHE A 145 11.11 -2.83 26.89
N GLN A 146 10.09 -3.67 27.04
CA GLN A 146 10.23 -5.13 26.96
C GLN A 146 10.69 -5.63 25.58
N GLN A 147 10.38 -4.89 24.51
CA GLN A 147 10.86 -5.12 23.14
C GLN A 147 12.23 -4.50 22.84
N GLY A 148 12.89 -3.90 23.84
CA GLY A 148 14.25 -3.38 23.73
C GLY A 148 14.36 -1.94 23.21
N PHE A 149 13.31 -1.15 23.36
CA PHE A 149 13.28 0.26 22.96
C PHE A 149 13.13 1.20 24.16
N ASP A 150 13.88 2.28 24.16
CA ASP A 150 13.58 3.47 24.95
C ASP A 150 12.68 4.38 24.11
N VAL A 151 11.48 4.64 24.62
CA VAL A 151 10.45 5.39 23.91
C VAL A 151 9.97 6.50 24.83
N ARG A 152 9.79 7.69 24.27
CA ARG A 152 9.15 8.81 24.98
C ARG A 152 7.80 9.09 24.36
N ALA A 153 6.80 9.33 25.20
CA ALA A 153 5.42 9.47 24.75
C ALA A 153 4.81 10.82 25.14
N GLY A 154 4.18 11.50 24.19
CA GLY A 154 3.41 12.71 24.45
C GLY A 154 1.98 12.54 24.01
N LEU A 155 1.00 12.82 24.86
CA LEU A 155 -0.42 12.77 24.50
C LEU A 155 -1.04 14.16 24.63
N ALA A 156 -1.71 14.63 23.59
CA ALA A 156 -2.35 15.95 23.59
C ALA A 156 -3.54 16.00 22.61
N SER A 157 -4.23 17.13 22.57
CA SER A 157 -5.35 17.35 21.62
C SER A 157 -4.89 17.67 20.20
N THR A 158 -3.60 17.97 20.01
CA THR A 158 -3.02 18.30 18.70
C THR A 158 -1.76 17.48 18.45
N PRO A 159 -1.46 17.12 17.19
CA PRO A 159 -0.20 16.44 16.87
C PRO A 159 1.03 17.26 17.25
N GLY A 160 0.98 18.59 17.06
CA GLY A 160 2.08 19.48 17.42
C GLY A 160 2.38 19.52 18.92
N ALA A 161 1.37 19.60 19.78
CA ALA A 161 1.57 19.57 21.23
C ALA A 161 2.01 18.18 21.71
N ALA A 162 1.43 17.11 21.17
CA ALA A 162 1.81 15.73 21.48
C ALA A 162 3.29 15.47 21.13
N TRP A 163 3.72 15.92 19.95
CA TRP A 163 5.10 15.84 19.48
C TRP A 163 6.07 16.60 20.39
N ALA A 164 5.70 17.83 20.78
CA ALA A 164 6.51 18.65 21.67
C ALA A 164 6.62 18.04 23.08
N ALA A 165 5.52 17.50 23.61
CA ALA A 165 5.51 16.79 24.88
C ALA A 165 6.50 15.61 24.87
N ALA A 166 6.41 14.73 23.87
CA ALA A 166 7.28 13.55 23.76
C ALA A 166 8.78 13.89 23.73
N ARG A 167 9.16 14.95 23.00
CA ARG A 167 10.57 15.29 22.75
C ARG A 167 11.20 16.19 23.81
N PHE A 168 10.42 17.08 24.44
CA PHE A 168 10.95 18.09 25.38
C PHE A 168 10.56 17.88 26.84
N HIS A 169 9.48 17.15 27.12
CA HIS A 169 9.03 16.86 28.49
C HIS A 169 9.03 15.37 28.84
N GLY A 170 9.12 14.47 27.84
CA GLY A 170 9.05 13.02 28.05
C GLY A 170 7.60 12.55 28.14
N ASP A 171 7.33 11.61 29.05
CA ASP A 171 6.07 10.84 29.17
C ASP A 171 4.89 11.65 29.72
N ARG A 172 4.51 12.70 28.99
CA ARG A 172 3.55 13.72 29.43
C ARG A 172 2.22 13.64 28.69
N ILE A 173 1.14 13.76 29.46
CA ILE A 173 -0.23 13.94 28.97
C ILE A 173 -0.59 15.42 29.16
N VAL A 174 -1.19 16.02 28.14
CA VAL A 174 -1.52 17.44 28.06
C VAL A 174 -3.03 17.52 27.89
N GLY A 175 -3.71 18.16 28.84
CA GLY A 175 -5.15 18.37 28.77
C GLY A 175 -5.52 19.33 27.64
N GLY A 176 -6.74 19.21 27.14
CA GLY A 176 -7.27 20.18 26.18
C GLY A 176 -7.29 21.60 26.76
N GLY A 177 -6.68 22.54 26.04
CA GLY A 177 -6.51 23.93 26.49
C GLY A 177 -5.19 24.21 27.21
N GLU A 178 -4.38 23.18 27.50
CA GLU A 178 -3.05 23.33 28.12
C GLU A 178 -1.91 23.44 27.09
N GLU A 179 -2.22 23.41 25.79
CA GLU A 179 -1.21 23.40 24.71
C GLU A 179 -0.33 24.66 24.72
N GLU A 180 -0.92 25.83 24.98
CA GLU A 180 -0.17 27.09 25.08
C GLU A 180 0.79 27.08 26.27
N ALA A 181 0.34 26.59 27.43
CA ALA A 181 1.15 26.51 28.64
C ALA A 181 2.31 25.52 28.48
N LEU A 182 2.09 24.40 27.79
CA LEU A 182 3.12 23.44 27.43
C LEU A 182 4.16 24.07 26.50
N LEU A 183 3.71 24.72 25.43
CA LEU A 183 4.58 25.17 24.33
C LEU A 183 5.35 26.45 24.69
N SER A 184 4.77 27.37 25.45
CA SER A 184 5.34 28.69 25.75
C SER A 184 6.82 28.66 26.24
N PRO A 185 7.21 27.80 27.21
CA PRO A 185 8.59 27.74 27.68
C PRO A 185 9.56 27.01 26.72
N LEU A 186 9.06 26.33 25.68
CA LEU A 186 9.87 25.47 24.84
C LEU A 186 10.70 26.26 23.81
N PRO A 187 11.87 25.72 23.41
CA PRO A 187 12.66 26.29 22.32
C PRO A 187 11.92 26.19 20.99
N LEU A 188 12.34 27.00 20.02
CA LEU A 188 11.72 27.03 18.69
C LEU A 188 11.75 25.69 17.93
N SER A 189 12.66 24.78 18.27
CA SER A 189 12.65 23.41 17.73
C SER A 189 11.38 22.64 18.06
N ALA A 190 10.66 23.02 19.13
CA ALA A 190 9.37 22.42 19.50
C ALA A 190 8.27 22.67 18.46
N LEU A 191 8.42 23.71 17.62
CA LEU A 191 7.41 24.09 16.63
C LEU A 191 7.53 23.35 15.29
N ARG A 192 8.45 22.38 15.16
CA ARG A 192 8.68 21.63 13.90
C ARG A 192 8.87 22.53 12.68
N ILE A 193 9.61 23.62 12.87
CA ILE A 193 10.01 24.56 11.82
C ILE A 193 11.41 24.26 11.28
N ALA A 194 11.69 24.73 10.07
CA ALA A 194 12.98 24.53 9.43
C ALA A 194 14.14 25.16 10.23
N PRO A 195 15.34 24.54 10.25
CA PRO A 195 16.51 25.07 10.97
C PRO A 195 16.89 26.51 10.59
N GLU A 196 16.70 26.89 9.33
CA GLU A 196 16.99 28.22 8.79
C GLU A 196 16.01 29.26 9.34
N THR A 197 14.72 28.92 9.40
CA THR A 197 13.69 29.77 10.00
C THR A 197 13.95 29.96 11.49
N ARG A 198 14.34 28.88 12.19
CA ARG A 198 14.74 28.93 13.60
C ARG A 198 15.92 29.88 13.82
N ALA A 199 17.01 29.71 13.07
CA ALA A 199 18.19 30.57 13.20
C ALA A 199 17.85 32.04 12.90
N SER A 200 16.98 32.28 11.92
CA SER A 200 16.50 33.62 11.59
C SER A 200 15.68 34.26 12.72
N LEU A 201 14.82 33.49 13.40
CA LEU A 201 14.06 33.96 14.56
C LEU A 201 14.99 34.24 15.77
N GLU A 202 15.96 33.36 16.01
CA GLU A 202 16.92 33.53 17.10
C GLU A 202 17.80 34.77 16.91
N SER A 203 18.17 35.10 15.67
CA SER A 203 18.97 36.30 15.36
C SER A 203 18.24 37.62 15.65
N VAL A 204 16.90 37.60 15.73
CA VAL A 204 16.08 38.77 16.12
C VAL A 204 15.64 38.74 17.58
N GLY A 205 16.17 37.80 18.37
CA GLY A 205 15.89 37.69 19.81
C GLY A 205 14.69 36.81 20.18
N LEU A 206 14.00 36.21 19.21
CA LEU A 206 12.90 35.27 19.47
C LEU A 206 13.49 33.87 19.67
N ARG A 207 13.58 33.40 20.91
CA ARG A 207 14.24 32.11 21.26
C ARG A 207 13.28 31.02 21.73
N THR A 208 12.07 31.38 22.14
CA THR A 208 11.06 30.44 22.65
C THR A 208 9.78 30.53 21.83
N ALA A 209 8.97 29.47 21.86
CA ALA A 209 7.67 29.49 21.22
C ALA A 209 6.74 30.56 21.82
N GLY A 210 6.78 30.76 23.15
CA GLY A 210 6.03 31.84 23.81
C GLY A 210 6.39 33.24 23.32
N ALA A 211 7.68 33.49 23.03
CA ALA A 211 8.11 34.77 22.45
C ALA A 211 7.52 34.99 21.05
N VAL A 212 7.39 33.92 20.25
CA VAL A 212 6.76 33.98 18.92
C VAL A 212 5.25 34.16 19.04
N MET A 213 4.59 33.51 20.01
CA MET A 213 3.16 33.67 20.28
C MET A 213 2.79 35.11 20.66
N ALA A 214 3.63 35.77 21.46
CA ALA A 214 3.43 37.15 21.89
C ALA A 214 3.72 38.18 20.79
N ALA A 215 4.48 37.81 19.75
CA ALA A 215 4.88 38.72 18.69
C ALA A 215 3.73 38.99 17.69
N PRO A 216 3.66 40.20 17.10
CA PRO A 216 2.63 40.53 16.11
C PRO A 216 2.68 39.59 14.89
N ARG A 217 1.53 38.98 14.56
CA ARG A 217 1.43 37.93 13.52
C ARG A 217 1.77 38.43 12.11
N ALA A 218 1.31 39.61 11.72
CA ALA A 218 1.51 40.12 10.35
C ALA A 218 3.00 40.35 10.00
N PRO A 219 3.81 41.01 10.85
CA PRO A 219 5.26 41.09 10.66
C PRO A 219 5.95 39.73 10.62
N LEU A 220 5.54 38.77 11.46
CA LEU A 220 6.11 37.42 11.47
C LEU A 220 5.87 36.71 10.13
N ALA A 221 4.64 36.69 9.63
CA ALA A 221 4.30 36.07 8.35
C ALA A 221 5.11 36.68 7.19
N ARG A 222 5.21 38.02 7.17
CA ARG A 222 5.92 38.74 6.10
C ARG A 222 7.42 38.45 6.08
N ARG A 223 8.04 38.25 7.24
CA ARG A 223 9.50 38.08 7.36
C ARG A 223 9.95 36.63 7.35
N PHE A 224 9.18 35.74 7.98
CA PHE A 224 9.57 34.33 8.21
C PHE A 224 8.70 33.33 7.44
N GLY A 225 7.71 33.81 6.69
CA GLY A 225 6.81 33.00 5.87
C GLY A 225 5.57 32.50 6.62
N ALA A 226 4.59 32.02 5.85
CA ALA A 226 3.32 31.54 6.38
C ALA A 226 3.45 30.22 7.17
N THR A 227 4.45 29.40 6.86
CA THR A 227 4.67 28.07 7.49
C THR A 227 4.89 28.17 8.99
N LEU A 228 5.56 29.22 9.48
CA LEU A 228 5.75 29.45 10.92
C LEU A 228 4.41 29.57 11.65
N LEU A 229 3.52 30.42 11.12
CA LEU A 229 2.21 30.64 11.73
C LEU A 229 1.31 29.40 11.59
N LEU A 230 1.38 28.70 10.45
CA LEU A 230 0.69 27.44 10.26
C LEU A 230 1.07 26.42 11.34
N ARG A 231 2.38 26.20 11.57
CA ARG A 231 2.85 25.25 12.58
C ARG A 231 2.49 25.67 14.01
N LEU A 232 2.54 26.96 14.29
CA LEU A 232 2.13 27.50 15.58
C LEU A 232 0.63 27.29 15.85
N ASP A 233 -0.21 27.64 14.87
CA ASP A 233 -1.66 27.51 14.99
C ASP A 233 -2.10 26.04 15.05
N GLN A 234 -1.42 25.14 14.32
CA GLN A 234 -1.61 23.70 14.42
C GLN A 234 -1.27 23.17 15.81
N ALA A 235 -0.11 23.56 16.36
CA ALA A 235 0.31 23.13 17.68
C ALA A 235 -0.62 23.62 18.80
N LEU A 236 -1.20 24.82 18.64
CA LEU A 236 -2.17 25.43 19.56
C LEU A 236 -3.62 25.01 19.33
N GLY A 237 -3.90 24.16 18.33
CA GLY A 237 -5.26 23.67 18.06
C GLY A 237 -6.20 24.72 17.44
N ARG A 238 -5.65 25.82 16.92
CA ARG A 238 -6.41 26.85 16.19
C ARG A 238 -6.68 26.45 14.74
N LEU A 239 -5.82 25.58 14.19
CA LEU A 239 -5.97 24.95 12.89
C LEU A 239 -5.77 23.45 13.04
N ASP A 240 -6.56 22.66 12.33
CA ASP A 240 -6.40 21.21 12.34
C ASP A 240 -5.12 20.79 11.59
N GLU A 241 -4.46 19.77 12.10
CA GLU A 241 -3.36 19.08 11.42
C GLU A 241 -3.78 17.65 11.11
N ALA A 242 -3.81 17.31 9.82
CA ALA A 242 -4.17 15.97 9.38
C ALA A 242 -3.04 14.98 9.70
N VAL A 243 -3.37 13.94 10.49
CA VAL A 243 -2.52 12.76 10.66
C VAL A 243 -3.07 11.68 9.72
N SER A 244 -2.41 11.50 8.57
CA SER A 244 -2.81 10.50 7.59
C SER A 244 -2.32 9.10 8.00
N PRO A 245 -3.22 8.15 8.30
CA PRO A 245 -2.81 6.79 8.63
C PRO A 245 -2.07 6.13 7.46
N ARG A 246 -1.11 5.27 7.76
CA ARG A 246 -0.33 4.53 6.75
C ARG A 246 -1.20 3.51 5.99
N LEU A 247 -2.19 2.92 6.66
CA LEU A 247 -3.06 1.88 6.11
C LEU A 247 -4.52 2.34 6.07
N PRO A 248 -5.30 1.89 5.07
CA PRO A 248 -6.74 2.08 5.08
C PRO A 248 -7.37 1.42 6.30
N VAL A 249 -8.31 2.12 6.94
CA VAL A 249 -9.05 1.60 8.08
C VAL A 249 -10.04 0.54 7.62
N ALA A 250 -9.96 -0.65 8.21
CA ALA A 250 -10.87 -1.74 7.89
C ALA A 250 -12.31 -1.40 8.33
N PRO A 251 -13.33 -1.52 7.45
CA PRO A 251 -14.74 -1.26 7.79
C PRO A 251 -15.29 -2.15 8.91
N LEU A 252 -14.75 -3.36 9.04
CA LEU A 252 -15.05 -4.32 10.11
C LEU A 252 -13.77 -5.02 10.52
N SER A 253 -13.59 -5.18 11.83
CA SER A 253 -12.50 -5.96 12.38
C SER A 253 -12.93 -6.59 13.69
N VAL A 254 -12.54 -7.84 13.90
CA VAL A 254 -12.73 -8.57 15.15
C VAL A 254 -11.38 -9.10 15.60
N GLU A 255 -11.15 -9.07 16.91
CA GLU A 255 -9.87 -9.47 17.48
C GLU A 255 -10.04 -10.27 18.75
N ARG A 256 -8.99 -11.02 19.09
CA ARG A 256 -8.90 -11.81 20.31
C ARG A 256 -7.51 -11.65 20.92
N HIS A 257 -7.47 -11.06 22.11
CA HIS A 257 -6.29 -11.10 22.98
C HIS A 257 -6.26 -12.46 23.68
N LEU A 258 -5.08 -13.09 23.68
CA LEU A 258 -4.87 -14.45 24.17
C LEU A 258 -4.10 -14.39 25.49
N ALA A 259 -4.55 -15.18 26.48
CA ALA A 259 -3.84 -15.28 27.76
C ALA A 259 -2.52 -16.04 27.61
N GLU A 260 -2.50 -17.06 26.75
CA GLU A 260 -1.32 -17.85 26.40
C GLU A 260 -1.04 -17.68 24.89
N PRO A 261 0.20 -17.36 24.50
CA PRO A 261 0.56 -17.23 23.09
C PRO A 261 0.38 -18.53 22.31
N VAL A 262 -0.17 -18.44 21.10
CA VAL A 262 -0.37 -19.61 20.22
C VAL A 262 0.77 -19.71 19.19
N VAL A 263 1.25 -20.93 18.97
CA VAL A 263 2.35 -21.23 18.03
C VAL A 263 1.87 -22.12 16.87
N LEU A 264 0.94 -23.03 17.14
CA LEU A 264 0.49 -24.03 16.17
C LEU A 264 -0.48 -23.44 15.14
N THR A 265 -0.25 -23.74 13.86
CA THR A 265 -1.12 -23.32 12.75
C THR A 265 -2.57 -23.77 12.95
N ASP A 266 -2.79 -25.00 13.45
CA ASP A 266 -4.13 -25.51 13.73
C ASP A 266 -4.91 -24.65 14.73
N ASP A 267 -4.22 -24.07 15.73
CA ASP A 267 -4.86 -23.20 16.72
C ASP A 267 -5.18 -21.83 16.13
N ILE A 268 -4.30 -21.31 15.26
CA ILE A 268 -4.58 -20.11 14.46
C ILE A 268 -5.81 -20.33 13.59
N GLU A 269 -5.94 -21.48 12.91
CA GLU A 269 -7.12 -21.80 12.09
C GLU A 269 -8.40 -21.93 12.92
N ARG A 270 -8.32 -22.50 14.12
CA ARG A 270 -9.44 -22.54 15.07
C ARG A 270 -9.86 -21.13 15.47
N LEU A 271 -8.91 -20.23 15.71
CA LEU A 271 -9.17 -18.82 16.01
C LEU A 271 -9.80 -18.09 14.82
N VAL A 272 -9.29 -18.30 13.59
CA VAL A 272 -9.87 -17.74 12.36
C VAL A 272 -11.34 -18.13 12.22
N SER A 273 -11.68 -19.41 12.47
CA SER A 273 -13.07 -19.86 12.42
C SER A 273 -13.96 -19.14 13.44
N ARG A 274 -13.49 -18.99 14.69
CA ARG A 274 -14.23 -18.26 15.74
C ARG A 274 -14.41 -16.78 15.41
N LEU A 275 -13.36 -16.13 14.93
CA LEU A 275 -13.40 -14.73 14.51
C LEU A 275 -14.35 -14.54 13.32
N ALA A 276 -14.31 -15.44 12.33
CA ALA A 276 -15.21 -15.39 11.19
C ALA A 276 -16.69 -15.55 11.58
N VAL A 277 -16.99 -16.37 12.61
CA VAL A 277 -18.36 -16.46 13.17
C VAL A 277 -18.81 -15.12 13.77
N ALA A 278 -17.94 -14.44 14.52
CA ALA A 278 -18.27 -13.10 15.06
C ALA A 278 -18.47 -12.07 13.93
N LEU A 279 -17.61 -12.11 12.90
CA LEU A 279 -17.67 -11.22 11.75
C LEU A 279 -18.95 -11.41 10.91
N LYS A 280 -19.43 -12.65 10.79
CA LYS A 280 -20.65 -13.00 10.03
C LYS A 280 -21.86 -12.18 10.52
N ALA A 281 -22.04 -12.06 11.83
CA ALA A 281 -23.19 -11.35 12.41
C ALA A 281 -23.22 -9.86 12.01
N ASP A 282 -22.05 -9.21 11.95
CA ASP A 282 -21.96 -7.81 11.55
C ASP A 282 -22.10 -7.63 10.03
N LEU A 283 -21.54 -8.54 9.23
CA LEU A 283 -21.72 -8.57 7.78
C LEU A 283 -23.20 -8.78 7.39
N GLU A 284 -23.90 -9.70 8.06
CA GLU A 284 -25.32 -9.93 7.86
C GLU A 284 -26.16 -8.71 8.21
N ARG A 285 -25.86 -8.04 9.34
CA ARG A 285 -26.55 -6.80 9.74
C ARG A 285 -26.39 -5.69 8.71
N ARG A 286 -25.27 -5.66 7.99
CA ARG A 286 -24.99 -4.67 6.93
C ARG A 286 -25.50 -5.09 5.55
N GLY A 287 -25.94 -6.34 5.37
CA GLY A 287 -26.29 -6.87 4.05
C GLY A 287 -25.07 -7.02 3.12
N GLU A 288 -23.89 -7.23 3.71
CA GLU A 288 -22.59 -7.22 3.02
C GLU A 288 -21.91 -8.59 3.09
N GLY A 289 -20.98 -8.83 2.16
CA GLY A 289 -20.01 -9.92 2.20
C GLY A 289 -18.61 -9.37 1.99
N ALA A 290 -17.63 -10.02 2.62
CA ALA A 290 -16.23 -9.66 2.44
C ALA A 290 -15.77 -9.98 1.01
N ARG A 291 -14.98 -9.07 0.43
CA ARG A 291 -14.28 -9.24 -0.86
C ARG A 291 -12.77 -9.37 -0.68
N ALA A 292 -12.24 -8.81 0.40
CA ALA A 292 -10.88 -9.02 0.84
C ALA A 292 -10.83 -9.08 2.37
N LEU A 293 -10.09 -10.04 2.91
CA LEU A 293 -9.86 -10.20 4.34
C LEU A 293 -8.36 -10.21 4.62
N ALA A 294 -7.97 -9.75 5.81
CA ALA A 294 -6.63 -9.88 6.34
C ALA A 294 -6.66 -10.48 7.74
N LEU A 295 -5.85 -11.51 7.94
CA LEU A 295 -5.48 -12.06 9.24
C LEU A 295 -4.19 -11.36 9.69
N LEU A 296 -4.25 -10.68 10.83
CA LEU A 296 -3.10 -10.09 11.50
C LEU A 296 -2.77 -10.95 12.72
N LEU A 297 -1.51 -11.36 12.79
CA LEU A 297 -0.95 -12.15 13.88
C LEU A 297 0.11 -11.31 14.57
N PHE A 298 -0.15 -10.89 15.81
CA PHE A 298 0.75 -10.09 16.62
C PHE A 298 1.55 -11.02 17.52
N ARG A 299 2.87 -10.97 17.38
CA ARG A 299 3.80 -11.80 18.13
C ARG A 299 4.22 -11.10 19.41
N VAL A 300 4.46 -11.88 20.46
CA VAL A 300 4.87 -11.36 21.79
C VAL A 300 6.10 -10.45 21.72
N ASP A 301 7.01 -10.71 20.78
CA ASP A 301 8.27 -9.98 20.61
C ASP A 301 8.17 -8.76 19.65
N GLY A 302 6.95 -8.37 19.28
CA GLY A 302 6.68 -7.18 18.48
C GLY A 302 6.51 -7.41 16.97
N ALA A 303 6.81 -8.60 16.45
CA ALA A 303 6.57 -8.84 15.01
C ALA A 303 5.08 -8.93 14.70
N VAL A 304 4.66 -8.43 13.54
CA VAL A 304 3.30 -8.57 13.05
C VAL A 304 3.32 -9.24 11.68
N SER A 305 2.59 -10.34 11.53
CA SER A 305 2.39 -11.01 10.25
C SER A 305 1.01 -10.65 9.71
N ARG A 306 0.96 -10.09 8.49
CA ARG A 306 -0.28 -9.74 7.80
C ARG A 306 -0.50 -10.67 6.62
N ILE A 307 -1.58 -11.43 6.66
CA ILE A 307 -1.91 -12.45 5.68
C ILE A 307 -3.23 -12.08 5.05
N ALA A 308 -3.21 -11.67 3.78
CA ALA A 308 -4.40 -11.28 3.04
C ALA A 308 -4.92 -12.42 2.15
N VAL A 309 -6.24 -12.49 2.01
CA VAL A 309 -6.96 -13.34 1.05
C VAL A 309 -8.05 -12.53 0.37
N GLY A 310 -8.24 -12.76 -0.93
CA GLY A 310 -9.29 -12.12 -1.73
C GLY A 310 -10.37 -13.12 -2.15
N THR A 311 -11.60 -12.66 -2.32
CA THR A 311 -12.73 -13.48 -2.79
C THR A 311 -13.33 -12.93 -4.07
N SER A 312 -13.79 -13.83 -4.94
CA SER A 312 -14.39 -13.51 -6.23
C SER A 312 -15.87 -13.17 -6.13
N ARG A 313 -16.52 -13.66 -5.07
CA ARG A 313 -17.90 -13.32 -4.69
C ARG A 313 -17.91 -12.79 -3.25
N PRO A 314 -18.87 -11.91 -2.89
CA PRO A 314 -19.06 -11.53 -1.50
C PRO A 314 -19.18 -12.78 -0.62
N MET A 315 -18.31 -12.93 0.38
CA MET A 315 -18.24 -14.11 1.23
C MET A 315 -18.48 -13.73 2.69
N ARG A 316 -19.35 -14.47 3.37
CA ARG A 316 -19.63 -14.29 4.81
C ARG A 316 -19.60 -15.60 5.60
N GLU A 317 -19.44 -16.75 4.93
CA GLU A 317 -19.55 -18.06 5.56
C GLU A 317 -18.23 -18.48 6.27
N PRO A 318 -18.23 -18.68 7.60
CA PRO A 318 -17.01 -18.91 8.38
C PRO A 318 -16.19 -20.12 7.93
N GLN A 319 -16.84 -21.20 7.50
CA GLN A 319 -16.14 -22.40 7.05
C GLN A 319 -15.38 -22.17 5.73
N LEU A 320 -15.93 -21.36 4.82
CA LEU A 320 -15.25 -21.00 3.58
C LEU A 320 -14.08 -20.05 3.85
N ILE A 321 -14.27 -19.05 4.71
CA ILE A 321 -13.19 -18.15 5.13
C ILE A 321 -12.05 -18.94 5.76
N LYS A 322 -12.35 -19.89 6.66
CA LYS A 322 -11.35 -20.78 7.25
C LYS A 322 -10.57 -21.55 6.18
N LYS A 323 -11.27 -22.15 5.20
CA LYS A 323 -10.63 -22.89 4.10
C LYS A 323 -9.67 -22.01 3.27
N LEU A 324 -10.03 -20.76 3.00
CA LEU A 324 -9.14 -19.84 2.28
C LEU A 324 -7.87 -19.52 3.07
N PHE A 325 -8.02 -19.25 4.38
CA PHE A 325 -6.86 -19.02 5.23
C PHE A 325 -6.02 -20.29 5.41
N HIS A 326 -6.62 -21.48 5.49
CA HIS A 326 -5.89 -22.74 5.49
C HIS A 326 -4.98 -22.84 4.26
N GLU A 327 -5.51 -22.66 3.04
CA GLU A 327 -4.69 -22.71 1.82
C GLU A 327 -3.57 -21.66 1.82
N ARG A 328 -3.87 -20.45 2.32
CA ARG A 328 -2.88 -19.36 2.39
C ARG A 328 -1.80 -19.62 3.44
N LEU A 329 -2.17 -20.14 4.61
CA LEU A 329 -1.24 -20.50 5.68
C LEU A 329 -0.34 -21.65 5.24
N THR A 330 -0.90 -22.70 4.63
CA THR A 330 -0.13 -23.82 4.07
C THR A 330 0.88 -23.36 3.02
N ALA A 331 0.51 -22.40 2.16
CA ALA A 331 1.44 -21.81 1.20
C ALA A 331 2.55 -20.97 1.84
N LEU A 332 2.31 -20.45 3.05
CA LEU A 332 3.22 -19.57 3.79
C LEU A 332 3.91 -20.28 4.96
N GLU A 333 3.73 -21.58 5.18
CA GLU A 333 4.25 -22.31 6.35
C GLU A 333 5.75 -22.08 6.58
N GLN A 334 6.54 -21.95 5.51
CA GLN A 334 7.97 -21.69 5.61
C GLN A 334 8.32 -20.23 5.96
N ASN A 335 7.37 -19.31 5.84
CA ASN A 335 7.55 -17.86 5.99
C ASN A 335 6.89 -17.29 7.25
N ILE A 336 6.02 -18.04 7.93
CA ILE A 336 5.37 -17.59 9.17
C ILE A 336 6.20 -18.10 10.35
N ASP A 337 7.13 -17.27 10.81
CA ASP A 337 7.87 -17.53 12.04
C ASP A 337 7.02 -17.16 13.27
N ALA A 338 6.45 -18.17 13.92
CA ALA A 338 5.67 -18.01 15.13
C ALA A 338 6.51 -17.57 16.34
N GLY A 339 7.85 -17.75 16.32
CA GLY A 339 8.74 -17.36 17.41
C GLY A 339 8.25 -17.81 18.81
N PHE A 340 7.99 -16.85 19.70
CA PHE A 340 7.45 -17.07 21.05
C PHE A 340 5.92 -17.16 21.11
N GLY A 341 5.26 -17.26 19.96
CA GLY A 341 3.81 -17.32 19.81
C GLY A 341 3.16 -15.96 19.62
N PHE A 342 1.91 -16.01 19.15
CA PHE A 342 1.06 -14.85 18.92
C PHE A 342 0.15 -14.62 20.13
N ASP A 343 0.14 -13.40 20.68
CA ASP A 343 -0.69 -13.01 21.83
C ASP A 343 -1.96 -12.24 21.42
N LEU A 344 -2.04 -11.79 20.18
CA LEU A 344 -3.22 -11.16 19.61
C LEU A 344 -3.44 -11.61 18.17
N VAL A 345 -4.67 -12.03 17.87
CA VAL A 345 -5.11 -12.43 16.54
C VAL A 345 -6.27 -11.55 16.14
N ARG A 346 -6.17 -10.93 14.96
CA ARG A 346 -7.20 -10.04 14.41
C ARG A 346 -7.58 -10.47 13.01
N LEU A 347 -8.87 -10.49 12.73
CA LEU A 347 -9.43 -10.70 11.40
C LEU A 347 -10.14 -9.41 10.95
N SER A 348 -9.62 -8.80 9.90
CA SER A 348 -10.12 -7.53 9.36
C SER A 348 -10.67 -7.72 7.95
N VAL A 349 -11.82 -7.12 7.67
CA VAL A 349 -12.38 -7.05 6.31
C VAL A 349 -11.83 -5.79 5.65
N LEU A 350 -11.06 -5.94 4.59
CA LEU A 350 -10.42 -4.82 3.88
C LEU A 350 -11.36 -4.18 2.86
N SER A 351 -12.23 -4.97 2.25
CA SER A 351 -13.25 -4.48 1.34
C SER A 351 -14.51 -5.35 1.42
N VAL A 352 -15.64 -4.71 1.21
CA VAL A 352 -16.98 -5.31 1.24
C VAL A 352 -17.68 -5.11 -0.10
N ALA A 353 -18.66 -5.95 -0.37
CA ALA A 353 -19.64 -5.75 -1.43
C ALA A 353 -21.01 -6.21 -0.93
N ALA A 354 -22.08 -5.68 -1.54
CA ALA A 354 -23.44 -6.10 -1.25
C ALA A 354 -23.58 -7.62 -1.42
N PHE A 355 -24.20 -8.27 -0.44
CA PHE A 355 -24.47 -9.70 -0.48
C PHE A 355 -25.90 -9.91 -0.99
N ASP A 356 -26.04 -9.99 -2.31
CA ASP A 356 -27.32 -10.31 -2.94
C ASP A 356 -27.64 -11.78 -2.70
N MET A 357 -28.71 -12.05 -1.93
CA MET A 357 -29.30 -13.38 -1.82
C MET A 357 -29.97 -13.70 -3.15
N LEU A 358 -29.22 -14.23 -4.11
CA LEU A 358 -29.81 -14.78 -5.33
C LEU A 358 -30.63 -16.00 -4.93
N GLN A 359 -31.95 -15.84 -4.91
CA GLN A 359 -32.86 -16.97 -4.81
C GLN A 359 -32.68 -17.82 -6.06
N GLY A 360 -32.25 -19.06 -5.88
CA GLY A 360 -32.18 -20.04 -6.97
C GLY A 360 -33.56 -20.22 -7.61
N ASP A 361 -33.57 -20.69 -8.86
CA ASP A 361 -34.81 -21.05 -9.53
C ASP A 361 -35.58 -22.10 -8.70
N LEU A 362 -36.92 -22.04 -8.71
CA LEU A 362 -37.80 -22.93 -7.94
C LEU A 362 -37.63 -24.41 -8.34
N THR A 363 -36.98 -24.67 -9.47
CA THR A 363 -36.63 -25.99 -10.02
C THR A 363 -35.40 -26.61 -9.35
N GLY A 364 -34.59 -25.85 -8.61
CA GLY A 364 -33.38 -26.33 -7.96
C GLY A 364 -32.22 -26.68 -8.92
N GLU A 365 -32.40 -26.50 -10.24
CA GLU A 365 -31.44 -26.93 -11.27
C GLU A 365 -30.46 -25.84 -11.74
N ALA A 366 -30.70 -24.57 -11.41
CA ALA A 366 -29.67 -23.54 -11.50
C ALA A 366 -28.72 -23.67 -10.28
N ALA A 367 -28.05 -24.81 -10.20
CA ALA A 367 -27.09 -25.13 -9.18
C ALA A 367 -25.92 -24.14 -9.22
N ASP A 368 -25.27 -24.04 -8.07
CA ASP A 368 -24.24 -23.12 -7.64
C ASP A 368 -22.91 -23.20 -8.43
N ASP A 369 -22.92 -23.68 -9.68
CA ASP A 369 -21.72 -23.95 -10.51
C ASP A 369 -20.80 -22.73 -10.61
N ASP A 370 -21.38 -21.54 -10.79
CA ASP A 370 -20.62 -20.28 -10.83
C ASP A 370 -20.00 -19.94 -9.46
N ALA A 371 -20.63 -20.33 -8.35
CA ALA A 371 -20.07 -20.14 -7.01
C ALA A 371 -19.00 -21.18 -6.67
N ASP A 372 -19.16 -22.43 -7.13
CA ASP A 372 -18.16 -23.48 -6.98
C ASP A 372 -16.89 -23.14 -7.77
N ILE A 373 -17.03 -22.64 -9.01
CA ILE A 373 -15.89 -22.14 -9.81
C ILE A 373 -15.24 -20.94 -9.11
N ALA A 374 -16.03 -20.01 -8.56
CA ALA A 374 -15.50 -18.87 -7.83
C ALA A 374 -14.73 -19.30 -6.57
N LEU A 375 -15.25 -20.25 -5.80
CA LEU A 375 -14.60 -20.79 -4.62
C LEU A 375 -13.31 -21.55 -4.98
N PHE A 376 -13.33 -22.32 -6.05
CA PHE A 376 -12.14 -22.98 -6.60
C PHE A 376 -11.07 -21.95 -6.97
N ALA A 377 -11.45 -20.91 -7.72
CA ALA A 377 -10.54 -19.84 -8.11
C ALA A 377 -9.96 -19.12 -6.89
N ASP A 378 -10.77 -18.85 -5.87
CA ASP A 378 -10.34 -18.21 -4.63
C ASP A 378 -9.34 -19.08 -3.85
N ARG A 379 -9.54 -20.39 -3.76
CA ARG A 379 -8.60 -21.32 -3.10
C ARG A 379 -7.27 -21.42 -3.83
N VAL A 380 -7.30 -21.55 -5.16
CA VAL A 380 -6.09 -21.60 -5.98
C VAL A 380 -5.31 -20.30 -5.86
N ARG A 381 -5.99 -19.14 -5.90
CA ARG A 381 -5.37 -17.83 -5.71
C ARG A 381 -4.80 -17.63 -4.31
N ALA A 382 -5.50 -18.09 -3.27
CA ALA A 382 -4.98 -18.05 -1.90
C ALA A 382 -3.66 -18.83 -1.77
N ARG A 383 -3.53 -19.98 -2.44
CA ARG A 383 -2.34 -20.82 -2.38
C ARG A 383 -1.20 -20.35 -3.31
N LEU A 384 -1.52 -20.09 -4.58
CA LEU A 384 -0.53 -19.86 -5.66
C LEU A 384 -0.35 -18.37 -6.00
N GLY A 385 -1.16 -17.49 -5.44
CA GLY A 385 -1.14 -16.05 -5.69
C GLY A 385 -2.18 -15.59 -6.71
N GLU A 386 -2.38 -14.27 -6.78
CA GLU A 386 -3.43 -13.60 -7.57
C GLU A 386 -3.32 -13.88 -9.08
N ALA A 387 -2.10 -14.06 -9.60
CA ALA A 387 -1.85 -14.29 -11.01
C ALA A 387 -2.11 -15.75 -11.47
N ALA A 388 -2.46 -16.66 -10.55
CA ALA A 388 -2.61 -18.07 -10.87
C ALA A 388 -3.90 -18.40 -11.65
N VAL A 389 -4.97 -17.63 -11.43
CA VAL A 389 -6.26 -17.83 -12.12
C VAL A 389 -6.69 -16.52 -12.75
N LEU A 390 -6.66 -16.49 -14.08
CA LEU A 390 -6.94 -15.31 -14.88
C LEU A 390 -8.18 -15.53 -15.75
N LYS A 391 -8.89 -14.45 -16.05
CA LYS A 391 -10.08 -14.47 -16.91
C LYS A 391 -9.94 -13.43 -18.02
N PRO A 392 -10.20 -13.80 -19.29
CA PRO A 392 -10.31 -12.83 -20.37
C PRO A 392 -11.58 -12.01 -20.18
N VAL A 393 -11.44 -10.69 -20.27
CA VAL A 393 -12.54 -9.72 -20.20
C VAL A 393 -12.53 -8.88 -21.45
N VAL A 394 -13.72 -8.64 -21.99
CA VAL A 394 -13.89 -7.75 -23.15
C VAL A 394 -13.65 -6.32 -22.68
N VAL A 395 -12.79 -5.61 -23.41
CA VAL A 395 -12.50 -4.20 -23.19
C VAL A 395 -13.04 -3.42 -24.38
N GLU A 396 -13.65 -2.28 -24.10
CA GLU A 396 -14.15 -1.37 -25.13
C GLU A 396 -12.97 -0.71 -25.87
N SER A 397 -12.44 -1.45 -26.84
CA SER A 397 -11.36 -1.03 -27.72
C SER A 397 -11.61 -1.65 -29.09
N HIS A 398 -11.50 -0.82 -30.13
CA HIS A 398 -11.57 -1.29 -31.52
C HIS A 398 -10.23 -1.85 -32.01
N LEU A 399 -9.13 -1.65 -31.27
CA LEU A 399 -7.83 -2.25 -31.55
C LEU A 399 -7.82 -3.73 -31.13
N PRO A 400 -7.53 -4.68 -32.04
CA PRO A 400 -7.66 -6.12 -31.77
C PRO A 400 -6.86 -6.60 -30.57
N GLU A 401 -5.63 -6.14 -30.40
CA GLU A 401 -4.72 -6.52 -29.31
C GLU A 401 -5.13 -5.95 -27.94
N ARG A 402 -6.12 -5.05 -27.91
CA ARG A 402 -6.62 -4.38 -26.70
C ARG A 402 -8.08 -4.66 -26.42
N ALA A 403 -8.79 -5.29 -27.35
CA ALA A 403 -10.21 -5.65 -27.22
C ALA A 403 -10.45 -6.73 -26.14
N VAL A 404 -9.40 -7.41 -25.70
CA VAL A 404 -9.44 -8.39 -24.61
C VAL A 404 -8.30 -8.10 -23.64
N ALA A 405 -8.63 -7.95 -22.36
CA ALA A 405 -7.65 -7.92 -21.28
C ALA A 405 -7.71 -9.24 -20.50
N ILE A 406 -6.55 -9.69 -20.01
CA ILE A 406 -6.48 -10.81 -19.08
C ILE A 406 -6.33 -10.24 -17.67
N VAL A 407 -7.34 -10.42 -16.82
CA VAL A 407 -7.36 -9.90 -15.45
C VAL A 407 -7.47 -11.03 -14.43
N PRO A 408 -7.06 -10.83 -13.17
CA PRO A 408 -7.32 -11.79 -12.10
C PRO A 408 -8.81 -12.14 -11.98
N PHE A 409 -9.13 -13.41 -11.71
CA PHE A 409 -10.52 -13.90 -11.73
C PHE A 409 -11.46 -13.12 -10.80
N ALA A 410 -11.00 -12.67 -9.63
CA ALA A 410 -11.83 -11.91 -8.68
C ALA A 410 -12.17 -10.48 -9.14
N GLU A 411 -11.32 -9.88 -9.96
CA GLU A 411 -11.53 -8.53 -10.51
C GLU A 411 -12.41 -8.56 -11.75
N ALA A 412 -12.53 -9.73 -12.40
CA ALA A 412 -13.34 -9.87 -13.58
C ALA A 412 -14.81 -9.54 -13.28
N PRO A 413 -15.48 -8.74 -14.12
CA PRO A 413 -16.89 -8.45 -13.95
C PRO A 413 -17.69 -9.75 -13.92
N GLN A 414 -18.57 -9.86 -12.94
CA GLN A 414 -19.51 -10.97 -12.86
C GLN A 414 -20.46 -10.89 -14.04
N ARG A 415 -20.75 -12.05 -14.65
CA ARG A 415 -21.67 -12.15 -15.77
C ARG A 415 -23.07 -11.81 -15.25
N ARG A 416 -23.48 -10.56 -15.33
CA ARG A 416 -24.89 -10.20 -15.18
C ARG A 416 -25.59 -10.79 -16.39
N ILE A 417 -26.28 -11.92 -16.22
CA ILE A 417 -27.22 -12.40 -17.22
C ILE A 417 -28.21 -11.24 -17.39
N PRO A 418 -28.24 -10.57 -18.56
CA PRO A 418 -29.22 -9.53 -18.76
C PRO A 418 -30.59 -10.17 -18.55
N ALA A 419 -31.45 -9.54 -17.76
CA ALA A 419 -32.85 -9.94 -17.65
C ALA A 419 -33.35 -10.19 -19.08
N LYS A 420 -33.86 -11.41 -19.34
CA LYS A 420 -34.32 -11.89 -20.64
C LYS A 420 -35.05 -10.72 -21.33
N ARG A 421 -34.36 -10.01 -22.24
CA ARG A 421 -34.98 -8.88 -22.92
C ARG A 421 -36.11 -9.51 -23.70
N SER A 422 -37.35 -9.14 -23.36
CA SER A 422 -38.53 -9.48 -24.15
C SER A 422 -38.19 -9.18 -25.60
N ASP A 423 -38.46 -10.16 -26.45
CA ASP A 423 -38.18 -10.28 -27.88
C ASP A 423 -38.45 -8.99 -28.68
N ARG A 424 -37.63 -7.96 -28.46
CA ARG A 424 -37.60 -6.75 -29.26
C ARG A 424 -36.68 -7.08 -30.40
N THR A 425 -37.29 -7.48 -31.51
CA THR A 425 -36.76 -7.46 -32.88
C THR A 425 -35.55 -6.55 -32.97
N ALA A 426 -34.37 -7.12 -32.73
CA ALA A 426 -33.13 -6.46 -33.08
C ALA A 426 -33.20 -6.26 -34.60
N PRO A 427 -32.94 -5.05 -35.13
CA PRO A 427 -32.84 -4.88 -36.57
C PRO A 427 -31.80 -5.90 -37.07
N PRO A 428 -32.04 -6.60 -38.19
CA PRO A 428 -31.10 -7.58 -38.70
C PRO A 428 -29.80 -6.84 -39.04
N MET A 429 -28.84 -6.87 -38.12
CA MET A 429 -27.47 -6.42 -38.41
C MET A 429 -26.90 -7.41 -39.41
N THR A 430 -27.11 -7.13 -40.69
CA THR A 430 -26.49 -7.83 -41.81
C THR A 430 -25.12 -7.22 -42.06
N ILE A 431 -24.30 -7.15 -41.01
CA ILE A 431 -22.87 -6.98 -41.11
C ILE A 431 -22.32 -8.10 -40.25
N TYR A 432 -22.04 -9.26 -40.85
CA TYR A 432 -21.18 -10.22 -40.20
C TYR A 432 -19.88 -9.47 -39.89
N PRO A 433 -19.51 -9.29 -38.61
CA PRO A 433 -18.19 -8.75 -38.31
C PRO A 433 -17.19 -9.66 -39.03
N PRO A 434 -16.21 -9.10 -39.77
CA PRO A 434 -15.22 -9.93 -40.44
C PRO A 434 -14.61 -10.88 -39.41
N GLU A 435 -14.56 -12.18 -39.72
CA GLU A 435 -14.04 -13.16 -38.77
C GLU A 435 -12.60 -12.78 -38.43
N ARG A 436 -12.31 -12.72 -37.13
CA ARG A 436 -10.96 -12.45 -36.61
C ARG A 436 -10.27 -13.76 -36.24
N PRO A 437 -8.93 -13.83 -36.32
CA PRO A 437 -8.20 -15.06 -36.04
C PRO A 437 -8.35 -15.49 -34.58
N VAL A 438 -8.41 -16.80 -34.35
CA VAL A 438 -8.45 -17.38 -32.99
C VAL A 438 -7.13 -17.15 -32.25
N ARG A 439 -6.00 -17.13 -32.98
CA ARG A 439 -4.68 -16.88 -32.42
C ARG A 439 -4.15 -15.53 -32.89
N LEU A 440 -4.10 -14.58 -31.95
CA LEU A 440 -3.47 -13.28 -32.14
C LEU A 440 -2.05 -13.28 -31.54
N PHE A 441 -1.09 -12.69 -32.24
CA PHE A 441 0.25 -12.47 -31.70
C PHE A 441 0.26 -11.27 -30.77
N ARG A 442 0.84 -11.42 -29.57
CA ARG A 442 0.97 -10.32 -28.58
C ARG A 442 1.72 -9.11 -29.15
N SER A 443 2.67 -9.36 -30.03
CA SER A 443 3.38 -8.35 -30.82
C SER A 443 3.29 -8.76 -32.29
N PRO A 444 2.71 -7.93 -33.17
CA PRO A 444 2.67 -8.22 -34.60
C PRO A 444 4.08 -8.43 -35.16
N GLU A 445 4.26 -9.50 -35.95
CA GLU A 445 5.56 -9.83 -36.52
C GLU A 445 5.75 -9.11 -37.87
N PRO A 446 6.87 -8.41 -38.12
CA PRO A 446 7.09 -7.75 -39.40
C PRO A 446 7.20 -8.78 -40.53
N ILE A 447 6.60 -8.48 -41.68
CA ILE A 447 6.73 -9.28 -42.90
C ILE A 447 7.30 -8.42 -44.02
N GLU A 448 7.97 -9.06 -44.96
CA GLU A 448 8.43 -8.39 -46.16
C GLU A 448 7.49 -8.71 -47.31
N VAL A 449 7.04 -7.67 -48.00
CA VAL A 449 6.21 -7.79 -49.20
C VAL A 449 7.07 -7.36 -50.38
N PRO A 450 7.60 -8.31 -51.18
CA PRO A 450 8.32 -7.96 -52.40
C PRO A 450 7.34 -7.34 -53.39
N ALA A 451 7.52 -6.03 -53.65
CA ALA A 451 6.82 -5.19 -54.64
C ALA A 451 5.33 -5.55 -54.90
N THR A 452 4.42 -4.83 -54.24
CA THR A 452 2.99 -4.81 -54.59
C THR A 452 2.77 -4.06 -55.91
N GLU A 453 2.21 -4.72 -56.92
CA GLU A 453 1.76 -4.07 -58.18
C GLU A 453 0.56 -3.12 -57.95
N ILE A 454 -0.16 -3.27 -56.83
CA ILE A 454 -1.32 -2.46 -56.46
C ILE A 454 -0.98 -1.64 -55.21
N PRO A 455 -0.93 -0.29 -55.29
CA PRO A 455 -0.60 0.56 -54.13
C PRO A 455 -1.57 0.40 -52.95
N GLU A 456 -2.86 0.12 -53.18
CA GLU A 456 -3.86 0.02 -52.09
C GLU A 456 -4.38 -1.40 -51.82
N GLY A 457 -3.78 -2.41 -52.46
CA GLY A 457 -4.26 -3.80 -52.42
C GLY A 457 -3.52 -4.71 -51.43
N PRO A 458 -4.04 -5.93 -51.22
CA PRO A 458 -3.33 -6.98 -50.50
C PRO A 458 -2.06 -7.43 -51.27
N PRO A 459 -1.04 -7.95 -50.57
CA PRO A 459 0.16 -8.49 -51.20
C PRO A 459 -0.13 -9.73 -52.04
N MET A 460 0.56 -9.89 -53.18
CA MET A 460 0.51 -11.14 -53.98
C MET A 460 1.43 -12.23 -53.41
N ASN A 461 2.54 -11.82 -52.81
CA ASN A 461 3.46 -12.69 -52.10
C ASN A 461 3.96 -11.97 -50.84
N PHE A 462 4.26 -12.72 -49.79
CA PHE A 462 4.90 -12.17 -48.60
C PHE A 462 5.93 -13.15 -48.04
N ARG A 463 6.97 -12.61 -47.40
CA ARG A 463 8.00 -13.39 -46.72
C ARG A 463 7.82 -13.25 -45.22
N TRP A 464 7.57 -14.38 -44.57
CA TRP A 464 7.38 -14.47 -43.12
C TRP A 464 8.22 -15.63 -42.57
N ARG A 465 9.02 -15.35 -41.53
CA ARG A 465 9.96 -16.33 -40.94
C ARG A 465 10.86 -17.04 -41.97
N ARG A 466 11.39 -16.26 -42.93
CA ARG A 466 12.26 -16.69 -44.04
C ARG A 466 11.60 -17.61 -45.09
N ALA A 467 10.31 -17.91 -44.97
CA ALA A 467 9.55 -18.62 -45.98
C ALA A 467 8.75 -17.64 -46.86
N LEU A 468 8.66 -17.94 -48.16
CA LEU A 468 7.88 -17.17 -49.13
C LEU A 468 6.51 -17.82 -49.30
N TYR A 469 5.46 -17.03 -49.15
CA TYR A 469 4.07 -17.45 -49.29
C TYR A 469 3.44 -16.75 -50.47
N ARG A 470 2.72 -17.51 -51.31
CA ARG A 470 1.95 -16.99 -52.43
C ARG A 470 0.49 -16.87 -52.03
N VAL A 471 -0.07 -15.67 -52.23
CA VAL A 471 -1.47 -15.38 -51.92
C VAL A 471 -2.37 -15.92 -53.03
N ALA A 472 -3.30 -16.79 -52.65
CA ALA A 472 -4.32 -17.33 -53.55
C ALA A 472 -5.63 -16.53 -53.47
N ARG A 473 -6.01 -16.08 -52.26
CA ARG A 473 -7.20 -15.27 -52.03
C ARG A 473 -6.93 -14.21 -50.96
N ALA A 474 -7.58 -13.06 -51.09
CA ALA A 474 -7.50 -11.99 -50.12
C ALA A 474 -8.83 -11.27 -49.97
N GLU A 475 -9.11 -10.80 -48.75
CA GLU A 475 -10.32 -10.08 -48.38
C GLU A 475 -9.99 -8.93 -47.43
N GLY A 476 -10.66 -7.78 -47.60
CA GLY A 476 -10.39 -6.53 -46.88
C GLY A 476 -10.39 -5.31 -47.82
N PRO A 477 -9.97 -4.12 -47.33
CA PRO A 477 -9.39 -3.87 -46.01
C PRO A 477 -10.43 -3.63 -44.90
N GLU A 478 -10.20 -4.22 -43.72
CA GLU A 478 -10.79 -3.72 -42.46
C GLU A 478 -9.90 -2.58 -41.96
N ARG A 479 -10.38 -1.34 -42.06
CA ARG A 479 -9.63 -0.14 -41.65
C ARG A 479 -9.84 0.16 -40.17
N ILE A 480 -8.75 0.14 -39.40
CA ILE A 480 -8.74 0.39 -37.96
C ILE A 480 -7.81 1.58 -37.67
N ALA A 481 -8.40 2.71 -37.29
CA ALA A 481 -7.67 3.91 -36.87
C ALA A 481 -7.11 3.77 -35.44
N ALA A 482 -6.12 4.58 -35.08
CA ALA A 482 -5.61 4.63 -33.72
C ALA A 482 -6.63 5.22 -32.73
N GLU A 483 -6.46 4.89 -31.44
CA GLU A 483 -7.24 5.47 -30.35
C GLU A 483 -6.68 6.85 -29.98
N TRP A 484 -7.06 7.89 -30.74
CA TRP A 484 -6.56 9.27 -30.57
C TRP A 484 -6.71 9.83 -29.14
N TRP A 485 -7.74 9.40 -28.40
CA TRP A 485 -8.00 9.84 -27.01
C TRP A 485 -7.05 9.24 -25.96
N ARG A 486 -6.19 8.30 -26.34
CA ARG A 486 -5.19 7.70 -25.43
C ARG A 486 -3.76 8.17 -25.69
N GLN A 487 -3.58 9.05 -26.67
CA GLN A 487 -2.28 9.60 -27.04
C GLN A 487 -1.82 10.61 -25.98
N LEU A 488 -0.56 10.51 -25.55
CA LEU A 488 0.01 11.50 -24.62
C LEU A 488 0.31 12.81 -25.37
N PRO A 489 0.25 13.97 -24.68
CA PRO A 489 0.64 15.24 -25.29
C PRO A 489 2.10 15.18 -25.79
N GLY A 490 2.31 15.33 -27.10
CA GLY A 490 3.64 15.34 -27.73
C GLY A 490 4.05 14.05 -28.44
N GLU A 491 3.24 12.99 -28.40
CA GLU A 491 3.46 11.80 -29.25
C GLU A 491 2.94 12.05 -30.68
N GLU A 492 3.58 11.45 -31.69
CA GLU A 492 3.06 11.44 -33.06
C GLU A 492 1.81 10.55 -33.17
N GLU A 493 0.84 10.96 -34.01
CA GLU A 493 -0.41 10.22 -34.19
C GLU A 493 -0.12 8.82 -34.73
N ALA A 494 -0.56 7.79 -34.00
CA ALA A 494 -0.29 6.42 -34.39
C ALA A 494 -0.95 6.10 -35.76
N PRO A 495 -0.24 5.46 -36.71
CA PRO A 495 -0.75 5.29 -38.06
C PRO A 495 -1.99 4.40 -38.13
N THR A 496 -2.91 4.74 -39.04
CA THR A 496 -4.06 3.89 -39.40
C THR A 496 -3.58 2.55 -39.95
N ARG A 497 -4.30 1.46 -39.61
CA ARG A 497 -4.01 0.10 -40.04
C ARG A 497 -5.08 -0.42 -40.99
N ASP A 498 -4.67 -0.92 -42.15
CA ASP A 498 -5.55 -1.64 -43.08
C ASP A 498 -5.29 -3.15 -42.95
N TYR A 499 -6.27 -3.89 -42.43
CA TYR A 499 -6.20 -5.33 -42.20
C TYR A 499 -6.73 -6.13 -43.38
N TYR A 500 -6.03 -7.21 -43.73
CA TYR A 500 -6.37 -8.12 -44.81
C TYR A 500 -6.36 -9.56 -44.30
N ARG A 501 -7.40 -10.31 -44.67
CA ARG A 501 -7.47 -11.76 -44.51
C ARG A 501 -6.93 -12.42 -45.76
N ILE A 502 -5.92 -13.25 -45.63
CA ILE A 502 -5.19 -13.86 -46.74
C ILE A 502 -5.24 -15.37 -46.64
N GLU A 503 -5.53 -16.05 -47.75
CA GLU A 503 -5.37 -17.49 -47.92
C GLU A 503 -4.21 -17.75 -48.89
N ASP A 504 -3.23 -18.57 -48.47
CA ASP A 504 -2.13 -18.97 -49.35
C ASP A 504 -2.54 -20.10 -50.31
N SER A 505 -1.65 -20.43 -51.25
CA SER A 505 -1.86 -21.51 -52.22
C SER A 505 -2.03 -22.91 -51.60
N GLU A 506 -1.66 -23.09 -50.33
CA GLU A 506 -1.82 -24.33 -49.58
C GLU A 506 -3.07 -24.31 -48.68
N GLY A 507 -3.88 -23.25 -48.76
CA GLY A 507 -5.13 -23.10 -48.01
C GLY A 507 -4.96 -22.57 -46.59
N ARG A 508 -3.76 -22.15 -46.18
CA ARG A 508 -3.50 -21.60 -44.83
C ARG A 508 -3.94 -20.15 -44.77
N ARG A 509 -4.56 -19.75 -43.66
CA ARG A 509 -5.19 -18.43 -43.50
C ARG A 509 -4.49 -17.54 -42.49
N TYR A 510 -4.18 -16.32 -42.92
CA TYR A 510 -3.41 -15.33 -42.18
C TYR A 510 -4.18 -14.02 -42.04
N TRP A 511 -3.88 -13.28 -40.98
CA TRP A 511 -4.37 -11.93 -40.75
C TRP A 511 -3.22 -10.94 -40.73
N LEU A 512 -3.11 -10.18 -41.81
CA LEU A 512 -2.04 -9.21 -42.03
C LEU A 512 -2.57 -7.80 -41.89
N TYR A 513 -1.74 -6.84 -41.51
CA TYR A 513 -2.08 -5.44 -41.69
C TYR A 513 -0.94 -4.64 -42.30
N ARG A 514 -1.33 -3.58 -42.99
CA ARG A 514 -0.46 -2.51 -43.44
C ARG A 514 -0.60 -1.33 -42.50
N GLN A 515 0.53 -0.84 -41.99
CA GLN A 515 0.61 0.36 -41.15
C GLN A 515 1.01 1.56 -42.02
N GLY A 516 0.18 2.60 -42.02
CA GLY A 516 0.36 3.79 -42.84
C GLY A 516 -0.40 3.73 -44.17
N LEU A 517 -0.83 4.91 -44.66
CA LEU A 517 -1.48 5.08 -45.95
C LEU A 517 -0.47 5.62 -46.96
N TYR A 518 -0.57 5.17 -48.22
CA TYR A 518 0.32 5.63 -49.30
C TYR A 518 0.11 7.11 -49.67
N SER A 519 -0.97 7.75 -49.20
CA SER A 519 -1.41 9.10 -49.59
C SER A 519 -0.99 10.24 -48.64
N SER A 520 -0.37 9.97 -47.49
CA SER A 520 0.11 11.04 -46.60
C SER A 520 1.50 11.51 -47.02
N ALA A 521 1.63 12.79 -47.37
CA ALA A 521 2.88 13.45 -47.79
C ALA A 521 3.95 13.58 -46.66
N SER A 522 3.83 12.80 -45.58
CA SER A 522 4.78 12.77 -44.47
C SER A 522 5.02 11.33 -44.00
N GLN A 523 6.28 10.92 -44.13
CA GLN A 523 7.05 9.90 -43.40
C GLN A 523 6.71 8.40 -43.54
N ALA A 524 7.78 7.68 -43.95
CA ALA A 524 7.99 6.23 -43.96
C ALA A 524 7.17 5.38 -44.95
N ALA A 525 7.85 4.49 -45.66
CA ALA A 525 7.20 3.48 -46.48
C ALA A 525 6.28 2.59 -45.61
N PRO A 526 5.07 2.25 -46.09
CA PRO A 526 4.13 1.46 -45.31
C PRO A 526 4.73 0.11 -44.95
N ARG A 527 4.55 -0.27 -43.68
CA ARG A 527 5.12 -1.50 -43.12
C ARG A 527 4.04 -2.54 -43.00
N TRP A 528 4.38 -3.77 -43.34
CA TRP A 528 3.46 -4.91 -43.25
C TRP A 528 3.79 -5.76 -42.04
N PHE A 529 2.74 -6.26 -41.40
CA PHE A 529 2.85 -7.12 -40.22
C PHE A 529 1.87 -8.28 -40.30
N MET A 530 2.29 -9.41 -39.75
CA MET A 530 1.48 -10.57 -39.42
C MET A 530 0.93 -10.41 -38.00
N HIS A 531 -0.39 -10.33 -37.84
CA HIS A 531 -1.01 -10.13 -36.54
C HIS A 531 -1.68 -11.40 -36.00
N GLY A 532 -2.17 -12.30 -36.86
CA GLY A 532 -2.76 -13.55 -36.38
C GLY A 532 -2.96 -14.62 -37.46
N VAL A 533 -3.35 -15.82 -37.00
CA VAL A 533 -3.60 -17.01 -37.84
C VAL A 533 -4.94 -17.66 -37.48
N PHE A 534 -5.65 -18.18 -38.48
CA PHE A 534 -7.04 -18.63 -38.34
C PHE A 534 -7.23 -20.11 -37.95
N ALA A 535 -6.13 -20.84 -37.72
CA ALA A 535 -5.98 -22.29 -37.49
C ALA A 535 -5.49 -23.06 -38.73
#